data_AF-A0A5E6RL34-F1
#
_entry.id   AF-A0A5E6RL34-F1
#
_cell.length_a   1.000
_cell.length_b   1.000
_cell.length_c   1.000
_cell.angle_alpha   90.00
_cell.angle_beta   90.00
_cell.angle_gamma   90.00
#
_symmetry.space_group_name_H-M   'P 1'
#
loop_
_entity.id
_entity.type
_entity.pdbx_description
1 polymer ?
#
loop_
_entity_poly.entity_id
_entity_poly.type
_entity_poly.pdbx_seq_one_letter_code
_entity_poly.pdbx_strand_id
1 'polypeptide(L)'
;MQVSQDLAKALGVDPLTLLAVTYAAEHAVSPREILQRLEADLMRMELLDELVSLNAPAQAHPVAAQADTLRARIQELKARDLSQAEIARQLGVSGATVSRHLRRHS
;
A
#
# COMPACT_ATOMS: atom_id res chain seq x y z
N MET A 1 -4.80 9.15 16.23
CA MET A 1 -5.29 7.76 16.32
C MET A 1 -4.90 7.08 17.63
N GLN A 2 -3.61 7.00 18.01
CA GLN A 2 -3.22 6.29 19.25
C GLN A 2 -3.76 6.95 20.54
N VAL A 3 -3.66 8.28 20.66
CA VAL A 3 -4.21 9.03 21.82
C VAL A 3 -5.72 8.88 21.97
N SER A 4 -6.47 8.92 20.86
CA SER A 4 -7.93 8.72 20.88
C SER A 4 -8.33 7.29 21.20
N GLN A 5 -7.50 6.30 20.84
CA GLN A 5 -7.72 4.89 21.20
C GLN A 5 -7.50 4.64 22.69
N ASP A 6 -6.43 5.17 23.27
CA ASP A 6 -6.12 4.96 24.69
C ASP A 6 -7.16 5.65 25.59
N LEU A 7 -7.59 6.85 25.22
CA LEU A 7 -8.64 7.58 25.93
C LEU A 7 -10.01 6.88 25.83
N ALA A 8 -10.39 6.39 24.65
CA ALA A 8 -11.65 5.67 24.46
C ALA A 8 -11.70 4.37 25.26
N LYS A 9 -10.59 3.62 25.30
CA LYS A 9 -10.44 2.45 26.16
C LYS A 9 -10.64 2.79 27.64
N ALA A 10 -10.02 3.87 28.12
CA ALA A 10 -10.16 4.31 29.51
C ALA A 10 -11.61 4.71 29.85
N LEU A 11 -12.34 5.25 28.88
CA LEU A 11 -13.76 5.62 29.02
C LEU A 11 -14.73 4.46 28.74
N GLY A 12 -14.23 3.28 28.35
CA GLY A 12 -15.06 2.11 28.05
C GLY A 12 -15.91 2.26 26.78
N VAL A 13 -15.51 3.12 25.84
CA VAL A 13 -16.22 3.37 24.58
C VAL A 13 -15.35 3.04 23.38
N ASP A 14 -15.99 2.82 22.23
CA ASP A 14 -15.27 2.69 20.97
C ASP A 14 -14.58 4.02 20.58
N PRO A 15 -13.35 4.01 20.03
CA PRO A 15 -12.66 5.23 19.61
C PRO A 15 -13.43 6.08 18.60
N LEU A 16 -14.19 5.48 17.68
CA LEU A 16 -15.03 6.22 16.73
C LEU A 16 -16.24 6.84 17.43
N THR A 17 -16.82 6.16 18.42
CA THR A 17 -17.89 6.74 19.26
C THR A 17 -17.38 7.97 20.01
N LEU A 18 -16.18 7.88 20.61
CA LEU A 18 -15.57 9.02 21.27
C LEU A 18 -15.37 10.18 20.30
N LEU A 19 -14.76 9.92 19.13
CA LEU A 19 -14.50 10.94 18.11
C LEU A 19 -15.79 11.59 17.60
N ALA A 20 -16.84 10.79 17.34
CA ALA A 20 -18.12 11.30 16.87
C ALA A 20 -18.77 12.22 17.90
N VAL A 21 -18.73 11.85 19.19
CA VAL A 21 -19.29 12.66 20.28
C VAL A 21 -18.48 13.93 20.51
N THR A 22 -17.14 13.86 20.50
CA THR A 22 -16.30 15.05 20.69
C THR A 22 -16.46 16.02 19.53
N TYR A 23 -16.47 15.52 18.29
CA TYR A 23 -16.65 16.36 17.11
C TYR A 23 -18.05 17.01 17.09
N ALA A 24 -19.09 16.26 17.50
CA ALA A 24 -20.44 16.77 17.69
C ALA A 24 -20.52 17.91 18.71
N ALA A 25 -19.87 17.72 19.86
CA ALA A 25 -19.82 18.72 20.92
C ALA A 25 -19.09 20.00 20.45
N GLU A 26 -17.96 19.87 19.76
CA GLU A 26 -17.20 21.01 19.22
C GLU A 26 -17.99 21.84 18.21
N HIS A 27 -18.86 21.19 17.42
CA HIS A 27 -19.63 21.83 16.36
C HIS A 27 -21.08 22.15 16.75
N ALA A 28 -21.45 21.94 18.03
CA ALA A 28 -22.80 22.16 18.57
C ALA A 28 -23.92 21.47 17.76
N VAL A 29 -23.63 20.29 17.22
CA VAL A 29 -24.57 19.46 16.46
C VAL A 29 -24.77 18.11 17.14
N SER A 30 -25.78 17.36 16.72
CA SER A 30 -25.95 16.00 17.23
C SER A 30 -25.02 15.01 16.51
N PRO A 31 -24.59 13.90 17.16
CA PRO A 31 -23.86 12.83 16.48
C PRO A 31 -24.62 12.28 15.25
N ARG A 32 -25.96 12.23 15.31
CA ARG A 32 -26.81 11.81 14.20
C ARG A 32 -26.59 12.69 12.96
N GLU A 33 -26.53 14.00 13.15
CA GLU A 33 -26.37 14.95 12.06
C GLU A 33 -24.98 14.83 11.41
N ILE A 34 -23.94 14.58 12.20
CA ILE A 34 -22.60 14.31 11.68
C ILE A 34 -22.58 13.03 10.84
N LEU A 35 -23.21 11.95 11.32
CA LEU A 35 -23.25 10.69 10.59
C LEU A 35 -23.97 10.87 9.24
N GLN A 36 -25.07 11.62 9.19
CA GLN A 36 -25.78 11.93 7.95
C GLN A 36 -24.92 12.74 6.96
N ARG A 37 -24.17 13.72 7.46
CA ARG A 37 -23.25 14.51 6.64
C ARG A 37 -22.10 13.66 6.11
N LEU A 38 -21.52 12.82 6.97
CA LEU A 38 -20.43 11.92 6.60
C LEU A 38 -20.87 10.89 5.55
N GLU A 39 -22.07 10.31 5.72
CA GLU A 39 -22.65 9.40 4.73
C GLU A 39 -22.83 10.10 3.38
N ALA A 40 -23.41 11.31 3.36
CA ALA A 40 -23.55 12.09 2.13
C ALA A 40 -22.21 12.43 1.47
N ASP A 41 -21.18 12.74 2.26
CA ASP A 41 -19.83 13.02 1.77
C ASP A 41 -19.19 11.77 1.15
N LEU A 42 -19.28 10.63 1.83
CA LEU A 42 -18.77 9.35 1.34
C LEU A 42 -19.50 8.89 0.06
N MET A 43 -20.82 9.11 -0.03
CA MET A 43 -21.58 8.87 -1.26
C MET A 43 -21.08 9.74 -2.42
N ARG A 44 -20.87 11.05 -2.18
CA ARG A 44 -20.36 11.96 -3.22
C ARG A 44 -18.95 11.60 -3.69
N MET A 45 -18.16 10.98 -2.82
CA MET A 45 -16.81 10.51 -3.12
C MET A 45 -16.80 9.10 -3.72
N GLU A 46 -17.96 8.46 -3.88
CA GLU A 46 -18.10 7.05 -4.31
C GLU A 46 -17.38 6.05 -3.38
N LEU A 47 -17.09 6.46 -2.14
CA LEU A 47 -16.36 5.66 -1.15
C LEU A 47 -17.26 4.89 -0.18
N LEU A 48 -18.58 5.15 -0.18
CA LEU A 48 -19.48 4.60 0.84
C LEU A 48 -19.45 3.06 0.86
N ASP A 49 -19.40 2.43 -0.31
CA ASP A 49 -19.37 0.98 -0.48
C ASP A 49 -17.98 0.45 -0.92
N GLU A 50 -16.99 1.34 -1.06
CA GLU A 50 -15.67 0.95 -1.55
C GLU A 50 -14.83 0.31 -0.43
N LEU A 51 -14.34 -0.90 -0.67
CA LEU A 51 -13.36 -1.53 0.21
C LEU A 51 -11.99 -0.88 0.00
N VAL A 52 -11.66 0.10 0.84
CA VAL A 52 -10.34 0.73 0.82
C VAL A 52 -9.27 -0.29 1.18
N SER A 53 -8.49 -0.71 0.19
CA SER A 53 -7.32 -1.55 0.40
C SER A 53 -6.22 -0.72 1.05
N LEU A 54 -5.88 -1.03 2.30
CA LEU A 54 -4.71 -0.45 2.99
C LEU A 54 -3.39 -0.89 2.36
N ASN A 55 -3.44 -1.91 1.51
CA ASN A 55 -2.34 -2.30 0.63
C ASN A 55 -2.49 -1.52 -0.67
N ALA A 56 -2.15 -0.23 -0.67
CA ALA A 56 -1.72 0.38 -1.92
C ALA A 56 -0.55 -0.47 -2.42
N PRO A 57 -0.58 -1.05 -3.65
CA PRO A 57 0.61 -1.65 -4.19
C PRO A 57 1.66 -0.54 -4.13
N ALA A 58 2.76 -0.79 -3.42
CA ALA A 58 3.88 0.14 -3.44
C ALA A 58 4.12 0.44 -4.91
N GLN A 59 3.82 1.67 -5.34
CA GLN A 59 4.21 2.13 -6.65
C GLN A 59 5.72 2.11 -6.61
N ALA A 60 6.30 0.96 -6.97
CA ALA A 60 7.72 0.79 -7.08
C ALA A 60 8.15 1.92 -8.02
N HIS A 61 8.99 2.83 -7.50
CA HIS A 61 9.55 3.91 -8.32
C HIS A 61 9.94 3.33 -9.67
N PRO A 62 9.74 4.02 -10.81
CA PRO A 62 9.89 3.43 -12.15
C PRO A 62 11.20 2.67 -12.35
N VAL A 63 12.27 3.10 -11.67
CA VAL A 63 13.59 2.46 -11.64
C VAL A 63 13.60 1.14 -10.88
N ALA A 64 12.89 1.03 -9.74
CA ALA A 64 12.73 -0.20 -8.98
C ALA A 64 11.89 -1.24 -9.74
N ALA A 65 10.80 -0.82 -10.38
CA ALA A 65 9.97 -1.70 -11.20
C ALA A 65 10.74 -2.30 -12.39
N GLN A 66 11.58 -1.49 -13.06
CA GLN A 66 12.46 -1.97 -14.12
C GLN A 66 13.52 -2.95 -13.60
N ALA A 67 14.09 -2.68 -12.42
CA ALA A 67 15.06 -3.59 -11.81
C ALA A 67 14.44 -4.94 -11.43
N ASP A 68 13.20 -4.94 -10.93
CA ASP A 68 12.48 -6.18 -10.57
C ASP A 68 12.02 -6.96 -11.81
N THR A 69 11.60 -6.26 -12.86
CA THR A 69 11.27 -6.89 -14.15
C THR A 69 12.50 -7.54 -14.78
N LEU A 70 13.65 -6.84 -14.77
CA LEU A 70 14.91 -7.39 -15.28
C LEU A 70 15.36 -8.60 -14.45
N ARG A 71 15.18 -8.56 -13.12
CA ARG A 71 15.45 -9.69 -12.22
C ARG A 71 14.62 -10.91 -12.58
N ALA A 72 13.30 -10.75 -12.72
CA ALA A 72 12.40 -11.85 -13.04
C ALA A 72 12.83 -12.55 -14.34
N ARG A 73 13.15 -11.77 -15.39
CA ARG A 73 13.65 -12.32 -16.66
C ARG A 73 14.99 -13.04 -16.55
N ILE A 74 15.93 -12.53 -15.74
CA ILE A 74 17.22 -13.21 -15.50
C ILE A 74 16.99 -14.56 -14.83
N GLN A 75 16.09 -14.65 -13.85
CA GLN A 75 15.79 -15.89 -13.15
C GLN A 75 15.08 -16.90 -14.05
N GLU A 76 14.13 -16.46 -14.89
CA GLU A 76 13.45 -17.30 -15.87
C GLU A 76 14.45 -17.93 -16.85
N LEU A 77 15.38 -17.15 -17.39
CA LEU A 77 16.38 -17.66 -18.33
C LEU A 77 17.40 -18.57 -17.64
N LYS A 78 17.78 -18.28 -16.40
CA LYS A 78 18.64 -19.18 -15.60
C LYS A 78 17.94 -20.52 -15.32
N ALA A 79 16.63 -20.51 -15.04
CA ALA A 79 15.85 -21.73 -14.83
C ALA A 79 15.74 -22.59 -16.09
N ARG A 80 16.04 -22.03 -17.26
CA ARG A 80 16.14 -22.74 -18.55
C ARG A 80 17.57 -23.23 -18.86
N ASP A 81 18.45 -23.24 -17.86
CA ASP A 81 19.86 -23.64 -17.95
C ASP A 81 20.72 -22.80 -18.92
N LEU A 82 20.31 -21.57 -19.23
CA LEU A 82 21.16 -20.66 -20.03
C LEU A 82 22.36 -20.17 -19.19
N SER A 83 23.50 -20.06 -19.85
CA SER A 83 24.70 -19.43 -19.28
C SER A 83 24.51 -17.91 -19.12
N GLN A 84 25.25 -17.30 -18.19
CA GLN A 84 25.16 -15.84 -17.96
C GLN A 84 25.47 -15.01 -19.22
N ALA A 85 26.33 -15.52 -20.11
CA ALA A 85 26.66 -14.86 -21.37
C ALA A 85 25.48 -14.87 -22.35
N GLU A 86 24.73 -15.97 -22.42
CA GLU A 86 23.52 -16.09 -23.24
C GLU A 86 22.41 -15.21 -22.69
N ILE A 87 22.21 -15.20 -21.37
CA ILE A 87 21.26 -14.33 -20.68
C ILE A 87 21.57 -12.85 -20.98
N ALA A 88 22.84 -12.44 -20.86
CA ALA A 88 23.27 -11.07 -21.14
C ALA A 88 22.99 -10.67 -22.59
N ARG A 89 23.31 -11.55 -23.55
CA ARG A 89 23.04 -11.34 -24.98
C ARG A 89 21.56 -11.23 -25.28
N GLN A 90 20.74 -12.08 -24.67
CA GLN A 90 19.29 -12.12 -24.91
C GLN A 90 18.56 -10.92 -24.29
N LEU A 91 19.02 -10.43 -23.14
CA LEU A 91 18.41 -9.30 -22.44
C LEU A 91 19.02 -7.94 -22.82
N GLY A 92 20.07 -7.93 -23.66
CA GLY A 92 20.74 -6.69 -24.10
C GLY A 92 21.45 -5.94 -22.95
N VAL A 93 21.87 -6.66 -21.91
CA VAL A 93 22.55 -6.09 -20.73
C VAL A 93 23.97 -6.62 -20.60
N SER A 94 24.82 -5.94 -19.84
CA SER A 94 26.18 -6.43 -19.58
C SER A 94 26.17 -7.71 -18.74
N GLY A 95 27.18 -8.57 -18.93
CA GLY A 95 27.39 -9.74 -18.07
C GLY A 95 27.55 -9.36 -16.58
N ALA A 96 28.12 -8.20 -16.29
CA ALA A 96 28.22 -7.66 -14.93
C ALA A 96 26.83 -7.36 -14.33
N THR A 97 25.89 -6.83 -15.13
CA THR A 97 24.49 -6.59 -14.72
C THR A 97 23.79 -7.90 -14.34
N VAL A 98 24.01 -8.97 -15.11
CA VAL A 98 23.45 -10.31 -14.83
C VAL A 98 24.06 -10.87 -13.54
N SER A 99 25.39 -10.87 -13.42
CA SER A 99 26.12 -11.36 -12.25
C SER A 99 25.70 -10.63 -10.96
N ARG A 100 25.56 -9.31 -11.01
CA ARG A 100 25.09 -8.50 -9.87
C ARG A 100 23.68 -8.87 -9.41
N HIS A 101 22.81 -9.29 -10.32
CA HIS A 101 21.43 -9.71 -9.98
C HIS A 101 21.37 -11.13 -9.44
N LEU A 102 22.25 -12.02 -9.89
CA LEU A 102 22.34 -13.38 -9.37
C LEU A 102 22.98 -13.45 -7.98
N ARG A 103 24.02 -12.65 -7.70
CA ARG A 103 24.73 -12.62 -6.39
C ARG A 103 23.90 -12.07 -5.24
N ARG A 104 22.84 -11.31 -5.52
CA ARG A 104 22.02 -10.69 -4.48
C ARG A 104 21.09 -11.68 -3.76
N HIS A 105 20.94 -12.90 -4.29
CA HIS A 105 20.03 -13.93 -3.76
C HIS A 105 20.52 -15.37 -4.05
N SER A 106 21.84 -15.61 -4.01
CA SER A 106 22.38 -16.97 -3.88
C SER A 106 22.38 -17.43 -2.43
#